data_AF-A0A1G1MLD9-F1
#
_entry.id   AF-A0A1G1MLD9-F1
#
_cell.length_a   1.000
_cell.length_b   1.000
_cell.length_c   1.000
_cell.angle_alpha   90.00
_cell.angle_beta   90.00
_cell.angle_gamma   90.00
#
_symmetry.space_group_name_H-M   'P 1'
#
loop_
_entity.id
_entity.type
_entity.pdbx_description
1 polymer ?
#
loop_
_entity_poly.entity_id
_entity_poly.type
_entity_poly.pdbx_seq_one_letter_code
_entity_poly.pdbx_strand_id
1 'polypeptide(L)' 'MWARQALRAKGFVAYHTMKRMDFKNQYASVYEWKTKLDHDRFMKKFHDWLESKSRARVRVLGYYNLKAIDRLR' A
#
# COMPACT_ATOMS: atom_id res chain seq x y z
N MET A 1 -8.57 3.44 -6.03
CA MET A 1 -8.71 4.62 -5.16
C MET A 1 -7.42 4.88 -4.39
N TRP A 2 -6.99 3.96 -3.52
CA TRP A 2 -5.73 4.01 -2.78
C TRP A 2 -4.52 4.38 -3.65
N ALA A 3 -4.29 3.65 -4.75
CA ALA A 3 -3.22 3.93 -5.69
C ALA A 3 -3.26 5.36 -6.28
N ARG A 4 -4.45 5.89 -6.56
CA ARG A 4 -4.60 7.25 -7.11
C ARG A 4 -4.20 8.32 -6.09
N GLN A 5 -4.47 8.11 -4.80
CA GLN A 5 -4.02 9.03 -3.76
C GLN A 5 -2.53 8.87 -3.46
N ALA A 6 -2.03 7.63 -3.44
CA ALA A 6 -0.61 7.35 -3.22
C ALA A 6 0.26 7.99 -4.32
N LEU A 7 -0.14 7.91 -5.59
CA LEU A 7 0.56 8.56 -6.72
C LEU A 7 0.75 10.07 -6.55
N ARG A 8 -0.10 10.74 -5.78
CA ARG A 8 -0.04 12.18 -5.51
C ARG A 8 0.72 12.52 -4.22
N ALA A 9 1.10 11.51 -3.43
CA ALA A 9 1.74 11.69 -2.14
C ALA A 9 3.25 11.85 -2.31
N LYS A 10 3.84 12.77 -1.54
CA LYS A 10 5.29 12.94 -1.47
C LYS A 10 5.94 11.63 -0.99
N GLY A 11 7.02 11.23 -1.66
CA GLY A 11 7.80 10.06 -1.28
C GLY A 11 7.22 8.72 -1.76
N PHE A 12 6.12 8.71 -2.51
CA PHE A 12 5.65 7.51 -3.19
C PHE A 12 6.64 7.09 -4.29
N VAL A 13 6.86 5.77 -4.44
CA VAL A 13 7.77 5.20 -5.44
C VAL A 13 6.99 4.35 -6.45
N ALA A 14 6.36 3.29 -5.98
CA ALA A 14 5.66 2.33 -6.82
C ALA A 14 4.56 1.62 -6.03
N TYR A 15 3.66 0.94 -6.74
CA TYR A 15 2.74 0.00 -6.12
C TYR A 15 2.54 -1.22 -7.01
N HIS A 16 2.26 -2.35 -6.38
CA HIS A 16 1.92 -3.58 -7.08
C HIS A 16 0.69 -4.21 -6.44
N THR A 17 -0.26 -4.67 -7.24
CA THR A 17 -1.47 -5.34 -6.75
C THR A 17 -1.52 -6.75 -7.29
N MET A 18 -1.67 -7.71 -6.40
CA MET A 18 -1.68 -9.14 -6.69
C MET A 18 -2.96 -9.78 -6.17
N LYS A 19 -3.47 -10.77 -6.90
CA LYS A 19 -4.55 -11.63 -6.41
C LYS A 19 -3.96 -12.63 -5.41
N ARG A 20 -4.62 -12.84 -4.28
CA ARG A 20 -4.16 -13.83 -3.30
C ARG A 20 -4.52 -15.23 -3.78
N MET A 21 -3.55 -16.16 -3.77
CA MET A 21 -3.69 -17.51 -4.33
C MET A 21 -4.79 -18.32 -3.64
N ASP A 22 -4.83 -18.32 -2.31
CA ASP A 22 -5.73 -19.17 -1.51
C ASP A 22 -7.04 -18.47 -1.10
N PHE A 23 -7.34 -17.29 -1.65
CA PHE A 23 -8.47 -16.48 -1.19
C PHE A 23 -9.31 -15.97 -2.36
N LYS A 24 -10.57 -16.43 -2.44
CA LYS A 24 -11.53 -15.98 -3.47
C LYS A 24 -11.79 -14.48 -3.32
N ASN A 25 -11.65 -13.75 -4.43
CA ASN A 25 -11.89 -12.31 -4.55
C ASN A 25 -11.09 -11.41 -3.58
N GLN A 26 -9.95 -11.89 -3.07
CA GLN A 26 -9.03 -11.07 -2.28
C GLN A 26 -7.81 -10.64 -3.08
N TYR A 27 -7.44 -9.38 -2.88
CA TYR A 27 -6.28 -8.76 -3.49
C TYR A 27 -5.40 -8.18 -2.40
N ALA A 28 -4.09 -8.20 -2.63
CA ALA A 28 -3.11 -7.51 -1.80
C ALA A 28 -2.42 -6.45 -2.65
N SER A 29 -2.35 -5.23 -2.12
CA SER A 29 -1.60 -4.14 -2.74
C SER A 29 -0.40 -3.81 -1.87
N VAL A 30 0.79 -3.84 -2.46
CA VAL A 30 2.05 -3.41 -1.85
C VAL A 30 2.35 -2.01 -2.35
N TYR A 31 2.68 -1.11 -1.42
CA TYR A 31 3.02 0.28 -1.72
C TYR A 31 4.45 0.55 -1.26
N GLU A 32 5.27 1.05 -2.17
CA GLU A 32 6.65 1.41 -1.92
C GLU A 32 6.79 2.91 -1.69
N TRP A 33 7.59 3.25 -0.68
CA TRP A 33 7.82 4.61 -0.23
C TRP A 33 9.32 4.85 -0.04
N LYS A 34 9.79 6.05 -0.38
CA LYS A 34 11.19 6.46 -0.20
C LYS A 34 11.64 6.35 1.26
N THR A 35 10.74 6.71 2.18
CA THR A 35 11.00 6.68 3.62
C THR A 35 9.76 6.20 4.38
N LYS A 36 9.97 5.63 5.56
CA LYS A 36 8.87 5.29 6.50
C LYS A 36 8.05 6.53 6.88
N LEU A 37 8.70 7.69 7.01
CA LEU A 37 8.03 8.94 7.38
C LEU A 37 7.02 9.40 6.33
N ASP A 38 7.35 9.24 5.04
CA ASP A 38 6.44 9.59 3.94
C ASP A 38 5.20 8.67 3.93
N HIS A 39 5.42 7.37 4.12
CA HIS A 39 4.35 6.40 4.33
C HIS A 39 3.46 6.77 5.53
N ASP A 40 4.05 7.05 6.69
CA ASP A 40 3.31 7.33 7.92
C ASP A 40 2.48 8.61 7.79
N ARG A 41 2.99 9.63 7.11
CA ARG A 41 2.23 10.85 6.77
C ARG A 41 1.05 10.55 5.86
N PHE A 42 1.23 9.69 4.86
CA PHE A 42 0.15 9.28 3.97
C PHE A 42 -0.94 8.55 4.75
N MET A 43 -0.57 7.57 5.57
CA MET A 43 -1.51 6.80 6.39
C MET A 43 -2.25 7.71 7.38
N LYS A 44 -1.54 8.57 8.11
CA LYS A 44 -2.15 9.53 9.05
C LYS A 44 -3.18 10.44 8.37
N LYS A 45 -2.95 10.82 7.12
CA LYS A 45 -3.82 11.76 6.39
C LYS A 45 -5.02 11.08 5.72
N PHE A 46 -4.80 9.88 5.17
CA PHE A 46 -5.75 9.29 4.23
C PHE A 46 -6.34 7.95 4.67
N HIS A 47 -5.81 7.30 5.70
CA HIS A 47 -6.23 5.93 6.06
C HIS A 47 -7.74 5.84 6.31
N ASP A 48 -8.25 6.56 7.30
CA ASP A 48 -9.67 6.51 7.70
C ASP A 48 -10.61 6.93 6.57
N TRP A 49 -10.18 7.91 5.76
CA TRP A 49 -10.96 8.36 4.61
C TRP A 49 -10.98 7.31 3.49
N LEU A 50 -9.84 6.69 3.17
CA LEU A 50 -9.75 5.64 2.17
C LEU A 50 -10.49 4.38 2.59
N GLU A 51 -10.40 4.02 3.88
CA GLU A 51 -11.12 2.90 4.46
C GLU A 51 -12.64 3.14 4.42
N SER A 52 -13.12 4.30 4.87
CA SER A 52 -14.56 4.61 4.85
C SER A 52 -15.15 4.68 3.44
N LYS A 53 -14.34 5.00 2.42
CA LYS A 53 -14.76 4.97 1.00
C LYS A 53 -14.61 3.60 0.35
N SER A 54 -13.90 2.67 1.00
CA SER A 54 -13.68 1.33 0.46
C SER A 54 -14.92 0.48 0.70
N ARG A 55 -15.57 0.07 -0.40
CA ARG A 55 -16.71 -0.88 -0.34
C ARG A 55 -16.28 -2.30 0.08
N ALA A 56 -14.98 -2.57 0.06
CA ALA A 56 -14.39 -3.82 0.53
C ALA A 56 -13.65 -3.56 1.85
N ARG A 57 -13.71 -4.52 2.78
CA ARG A 57 -12.92 -4.47 4.02
C ARG A 57 -11.44 -4.44 3.66
N VAL A 58 -10.75 -3.40 4.13
CA VAL A 58 -9.31 -3.24 3.96
C VAL A 58 -8.65 -3.71 5.25
N ARG A 59 -7.57 -4.49 5.14
CA ARG A 59 -6.75 -4.89 6.28
C ARG A 59 -5.28 -4.69 5.93
N VAL A 60 -4.54 -4.02 6.82
CA VAL A 60 -3.08 -3.94 6.71
C VAL A 60 -2.50 -5.32 7.01
N LEU A 61 -1.77 -5.89 6.05
CA LEU A 61 -1.15 -7.22 6.19
C LEU A 61 0.22 -7.14 6.88
N GLY A 62 0.94 -6.04 6.72
CA GLY A 62 2.24 -5.84 7.34
C GLY A 62 3.04 -4.70 6.70
N TYR A 63 4.18 -4.39 7.29
CA TYR A 63 5.18 -3.46 6.76
C TYR A 63 6.42 -4.24 6.35
N TYR A 64 6.83 -4.08 5.10
CA TYR A 64 7.93 -4.84 4.51
C TYR A 64 9.06 -3.90 4.10
N ASN A 65 10.31 -4.29 4.36
CA ASN A 65 11.47 -3.59 3.85
C ASN A 65 11.84 -4.15 2.48
N LEU A 66 11.36 -3.49 1.42
CA LEU A 66 11.56 -3.96 0.04
C LEU A 66 13.00 -3.84 -0.44
N LYS A 67 13.88 -3.08 0.24
CA LYS A 67 15.33 -3.06 -0.06
C LYS A 67 16.00 -4.42 0.13
N ALA A 68 15.42 -5.32 0.93
CA ALA A 68 15.92 -6.68 1.06
C ALA A 68 15.69 -7.51 -0.21
N ILE A 69 14.68 -7.14 -1.02
CA ILE A 69 14.31 -7.84 -2.26
C ILE A 69 15.23 -7.41 -3.41
N ASP A 70 15.84 -6.22 -3.36
CA ASP A 70 16.81 -5.79 -4.38
C ASP A 70 18.02 -6.73 -4.51
N ARG A 71 18.35 -7.54 -3.49
CA ARG A 71 19.38 -8.60 -3.62
C ARG A 71 18.99 -9.75 -4.55
N LEU A 72 17.71 -9.87 -4.89
CA LEU A 72 17.16 -10.93 -5.73
C LEU A 72 16.86 -10.44 -7.16
N ARG A 73 17.19 -9.18 -7.48
CA ARG A 73 16.83 -8.53 -8.73
C ARG A 73 18.03 -8.37 -9.66
#